data_AF-A0A443QNM9-F1
#
_entry.id   AF-A0A443QNM9-F1
#
_cell.length_a   1.000
_cell.length_b   1.000
_cell.length_c   1.000
_cell.angle_alpha   90.00
_cell.angle_beta   90.00
_cell.angle_gamma   90.00
#
_symmetry.space_group_name_H-M   'P 1'
#
loop_
_entity.id
_entity.type
_entity.pdbx_description
1 polymer ?
#
loop_
_entity_poly.entity_id
_entity_poly.type
_entity_poly.pdbx_seq_one_letter_code
_entity_poly.pdbx_strand_id
1 'polypeptide(L)'
;MCSTSHARTCIIYSFNEYERFKANIDFDAIAAKFKSVFESIGYRVIDEDTKNLPHKDLIYSLQEYSKSVNSEIIVIIFLSKGEQHGKDEYFLCKDKPVLGGHIRSLFNNRYCGKGLEGKPKIFFFLADTSEPIIKQREEAEGRRIEEMKISFSCYFKTQEEANLCCNTLCEVIEKKAANTEFAEIMTEVTDEDQKCKIAKTKREKHSKKIESKSTKKKTMSDSIKDCCDENEKLRGFCVIINNSNFASDQNTCDLDEANLVSVFGDFLAFKIKIHKNLDAEKMMETLKNVANDDELNDCDVFVVIVIADGDEQNIFCSNGSLSINQILTVYDSNNCSKLDNKSKIFFFIGDRGTKKDTGVLEDDDSYFLSPISPRIDSETAVEAMRTPRHRLLDAIVCYSTTSGYVSHKNSDGSSWYCQALCKVLRDHARDTEIMNLLRLVDAEVYEMETEDGCVQTSSFQCFGWRKKLYLVRVD
;
A
#
# COMPACT_ATOMS: atom_id res chain seq x y z
N MET A 1 11.83 7.39 34.29
CA MET A 1 11.93 8.77 33.78
C MET A 1 10.57 9.14 33.20
N CYS A 2 10.00 10.29 33.58
CA CYS A 2 8.68 10.73 33.13
C CYS A 2 8.62 10.79 31.60
N SER A 3 7.71 10.03 30.98
CA SER A 3 7.40 10.15 29.56
C SER A 3 6.71 11.49 29.32
N THR A 4 7.46 12.47 28.84
CA THR A 4 6.87 13.71 28.33
C THR A 4 6.12 13.36 27.04
N SER A 5 4.78 13.33 27.10
CA SER A 5 3.96 13.10 25.91
C SER A 5 4.11 14.30 24.98
N HIS A 6 4.69 14.07 23.80
CA HIS A 6 4.75 15.07 22.75
C HIS A 6 3.76 14.69 21.67
N ALA A 7 2.93 15.64 21.21
CA ALA A 7 1.90 15.36 20.21
C ALA A 7 2.50 14.76 18.92
N ARG A 8 3.70 15.20 18.51
CA ARG A 8 4.36 14.74 17.27
C ARG A 8 5.84 14.49 17.49
N THR A 9 6.37 13.37 16.99
CA THR A 9 7.78 12.98 17.17
C THR A 9 8.43 12.62 15.83
N CYS A 10 9.63 13.12 15.58
CA CYS A 10 10.43 12.81 14.40
C CYS A 10 11.80 12.27 14.84
N ILE A 11 12.25 11.15 14.30
CA ILE A 11 13.56 10.56 14.58
C ILE A 11 14.34 10.53 13.27
N ILE A 12 15.55 11.09 13.27
CA ILE A 12 16.40 11.19 12.09
C ILE A 12 17.66 10.36 12.31
N TYR A 13 17.82 9.28 11.55
CA TYR A 13 19.06 8.51 11.51
C TYR A 13 19.90 8.93 10.31
N SER A 14 21.16 9.29 10.52
CA SER A 14 22.10 9.68 9.45
C SER A 14 23.38 8.84 9.46
N PHE A 15 23.79 8.37 8.28
CA PHE A 15 24.96 7.51 8.11
C PHE A 15 25.90 8.07 7.03
N ASN A 16 26.97 8.72 7.47
CA ASN A 16 28.04 9.28 6.64
C ASN A 16 29.32 8.44 6.64
N GLU A 17 29.49 7.57 7.64
CA GLU A 17 30.69 6.77 7.84
C GLU A 17 30.38 5.28 7.89
N TYR A 18 31.07 4.51 7.04
CA TYR A 18 30.99 3.06 6.97
C TYR A 18 32.38 2.47 7.19
N GLU A 19 32.47 1.24 7.68
CA GLU A 19 33.76 0.57 7.97
C GLU A 19 34.71 0.56 6.76
N ARG A 20 34.16 0.52 5.54
CA ARG A 20 34.94 0.37 4.30
C ARG A 20 35.10 1.66 3.51
N PHE A 21 34.28 2.68 3.74
CA PHE A 21 34.27 3.92 2.96
C PHE A 21 33.42 5.03 3.63
N LYS A 22 33.48 6.25 3.10
CA LYS A 22 32.60 7.36 3.51
C LYS A 22 31.49 7.58 2.48
N ALA A 23 30.33 8.05 2.93
CA ALA A 23 29.24 8.42 2.03
C ALA A 23 29.72 9.46 1.02
N ASN A 24 29.24 9.37 -0.22
CA ASN A 24 29.46 10.40 -1.23
C ASN A 24 28.55 11.62 -1.03
N ILE A 25 27.61 11.49 -0.10
CA ILE A 25 26.55 12.45 0.17
C ILE A 25 26.63 12.85 1.64
N ASP A 26 26.59 14.15 1.91
CA ASP A 26 26.53 14.72 3.25
C ASP A 26 25.10 14.61 3.79
N PHE A 27 24.82 13.48 4.42
CA PHE A 27 23.55 13.22 5.06
C PHE A 27 23.33 14.04 6.33
N ASP A 28 24.40 14.56 6.95
CA ASP A 28 24.25 15.40 8.15
C ASP A 28 23.72 16.79 7.78
N ALA A 29 24.17 17.36 6.67
CA ALA A 29 23.59 18.60 6.13
C ALA A 29 22.12 18.43 5.73
N ILE A 30 21.74 17.26 5.19
CA ILE A 30 20.35 16.94 4.87
C ILE A 30 19.53 16.76 6.16
N ALA A 31 20.05 16.05 7.16
CA ALA A 31 19.42 15.85 8.46
C ALA A 31 19.11 17.19 9.15
N ALA A 32 20.05 18.14 9.13
CA ALA A 32 19.87 19.46 9.72
C ALA A 32 18.70 20.24 9.08
N LYS A 33 18.48 20.10 7.77
CA LYS A 33 17.34 20.71 7.09
C LYS A 33 16.02 20.09 7.52
N PHE A 34 15.94 18.75 7.53
CA PHE A 34 14.76 18.05 8.03
C PHE A 34 14.46 18.42 9.48
N LYS A 35 15.48 18.51 10.34
CA LYS A 35 15.32 18.95 11.72
C LYS A 35 14.64 20.31 11.80
N SER A 36 15.18 21.32 11.11
CA SER A 36 14.61 22.67 11.09
C SER A 36 13.15 22.68 10.61
N VAL A 37 12.84 21.91 9.56
CA VAL A 37 11.48 21.82 8.99
C VAL A 37 10.53 21.21 10.00
N PHE A 38 10.87 20.02 10.54
CA PHE A 38 10.01 19.29 11.47
C PHE A 38 9.82 20.03 12.80
N GLU A 39 10.86 20.69 13.32
CA GLU A 39 10.74 21.57 14.49
C GLU A 39 9.78 22.74 14.23
N SER A 40 9.86 23.37 13.04
CA SER A 40 8.98 24.49 12.68
C SER A 40 7.49 24.11 12.62
N ILE A 41 7.18 22.85 12.28
CA ILE A 41 5.81 22.32 12.23
C ILE A 41 5.38 21.58 13.52
N GLY A 42 6.15 21.78 14.61
CA GLY A 42 5.79 21.37 15.96
C GLY A 42 6.13 19.92 16.33
N TYR A 43 7.08 19.29 15.64
CA TYR A 43 7.59 17.96 16.03
C TYR A 43 8.73 18.09 17.04
N ARG A 44 8.78 17.16 18.00
CA ARG A 44 10.01 16.88 18.73
C ARG A 44 10.93 16.08 17.83
N VAL A 45 12.06 16.65 17.44
CA VAL A 45 13.08 15.97 16.62
C VAL A 45 14.14 15.33 17.50
N ILE A 46 14.53 14.10 17.17
CA ILE A 46 15.58 13.31 17.81
C ILE A 46 16.63 12.96 16.75
N ASP A 47 17.83 13.53 16.86
CA ASP A 47 18.91 13.39 15.86
C ASP A 47 20.36 13.31 16.44
N GLU A 48 20.54 13.45 17.75
CA GLU A 48 21.87 13.54 18.37
C GLU A 48 22.53 12.15 18.54
N ASP A 49 21.80 11.17 19.06
CA ASP A 49 22.30 9.81 19.34
C ASP A 49 22.01 8.79 18.23
N THR A 50 21.73 9.28 17.02
CA THR A 50 21.24 8.46 15.89
C THR A 50 22.18 8.46 14.69
N LYS A 51 23.42 8.94 14.87
CA LYS A 51 24.42 9.08 13.81
C LYS A 51 25.39 7.91 13.74
N ASN A 52 25.65 7.40 12.54
CA ASN A 52 26.66 6.37 12.24
C ASN A 52 26.63 5.19 13.21
N LEU A 53 25.44 4.74 13.60
CA LEU A 53 25.30 3.65 14.56
C LEU A 53 25.76 2.32 13.94
N PRO A 54 26.51 1.47 14.69
CA PRO A 54 26.63 0.06 14.37
C PRO A 54 25.26 -0.61 14.34
N HIS A 55 25.13 -1.70 13.59
CA HIS A 55 23.86 -2.42 13.38
C HIS A 55 23.17 -2.78 14.71
N LYS A 56 23.93 -3.29 15.68
CA LYS A 56 23.39 -3.66 17.00
C LYS A 56 22.78 -2.46 17.74
N ASP A 57 23.48 -1.34 17.73
CA ASP A 57 23.06 -0.13 18.44
C ASP A 57 21.89 0.54 17.72
N LEU A 58 21.86 0.49 16.39
CA LEU A 58 20.70 0.92 15.60
C LEU A 58 19.44 0.13 15.98
N ILE A 59 19.51 -1.21 15.95
CA ILE A 59 18.35 -2.05 16.28
C ILE A 59 17.90 -1.82 17.72
N TYR A 60 18.83 -1.68 18.66
CA TYR A 60 18.51 -1.35 20.05
C TYR A 60 17.78 -0.01 20.16
N SER A 61 18.31 1.03 19.51
CA SER A 61 17.71 2.36 19.47
C SER A 61 16.29 2.34 18.88
N LEU A 62 16.10 1.65 17.75
CA LEU A 62 14.78 1.52 17.10
C LEU A 62 13.78 0.79 18.01
N GLN A 63 14.21 -0.28 18.69
CA GLN A 63 13.37 -1.02 19.64
C GLN A 63 13.03 -0.19 20.88
N GLU A 64 13.97 0.59 21.39
CA GLU A 64 13.74 1.47 22.53
C GLU A 64 12.72 2.55 22.16
N TYR A 65 12.88 3.21 21.03
CA TYR A 65 11.93 4.24 20.59
C TYR A 65 10.56 3.65 20.22
N SER A 66 10.50 2.47 19.61
CA SER A 66 9.22 1.85 19.30
C SER A 66 8.40 1.50 20.54
N LYS A 67 9.06 1.23 21.68
CA LYS A 67 8.42 0.90 22.97
C LYS A 67 8.17 2.13 23.86
N SER A 68 9.09 3.09 23.87
CA SER A 68 9.09 4.19 24.85
C SER A 68 8.39 5.46 24.36
N VAL A 69 8.32 5.69 23.04
CA VAL A 69 7.72 6.91 22.49
C VAL A 69 6.20 6.86 22.67
N ASN A 70 5.64 7.96 23.19
CA ASN A 70 4.21 8.20 23.23
C ASN A 70 3.90 9.49 22.46
N SER A 71 3.42 9.34 21.23
CA SER A 71 3.16 10.45 20.32
C SER A 71 1.95 10.16 19.43
N GLU A 72 1.20 11.17 19.00
CA GLU A 72 0.04 11.01 18.11
C GLU A 72 0.45 10.60 16.70
N ILE A 73 1.67 10.96 16.31
CA ILE A 73 2.29 10.59 15.03
C ILE A 73 3.80 10.47 15.23
N ILE A 74 4.38 9.45 14.60
CA ILE A 74 5.83 9.28 14.53
C ILE A 74 6.32 9.27 13.09
N VAL A 75 7.36 10.06 12.84
CA VAL A 75 8.07 10.12 11.55
C VAL A 75 9.50 9.62 11.76
N ILE A 76 9.93 8.65 10.97
CA ILE A 76 11.29 8.11 11.03
C ILE A 76 11.96 8.40 9.69
N ILE A 77 13.03 9.18 9.71
CA ILE A 77 13.82 9.53 8.53
C ILE A 77 15.12 8.74 8.62
N PHE A 78 15.43 7.98 7.58
CA PHE A 78 16.62 7.16 7.46
C PHE A 78 17.44 7.63 6.26
N LEU A 79 18.60 8.22 6.54
CA LEU A 79 19.51 8.81 5.56
C LEU A 79 20.78 7.97 5.50
N SER A 80 20.94 7.14 4.48
CA SER A 80 22.06 6.18 4.40
C SER A 80 22.42 5.80 2.96
N LYS A 81 23.52 5.08 2.73
CA LYS A 81 23.67 4.25 1.53
C LYS A 81 22.60 3.16 1.54
N GLY A 82 22.02 2.88 0.39
CA GLY A 82 21.02 1.83 0.26
C GLY A 82 20.91 1.32 -1.16
N GLU A 83 20.39 0.10 -1.29
CA GLU A 83 20.14 -0.54 -2.57
C GLU A 83 18.80 -1.26 -2.50
N GLN A 84 18.02 -1.17 -3.58
CA GLN A 84 16.82 -1.97 -3.74
C GLN A 84 17.16 -3.20 -4.59
N HIS A 85 16.91 -4.39 -4.05
CA HIS A 85 17.09 -5.64 -4.78
C HIS A 85 15.78 -6.44 -4.74
N GLY A 86 15.05 -6.45 -5.86
CA GLY A 86 13.71 -7.00 -5.89
C GLY A 86 12.75 -6.21 -5.00
N LYS A 87 12.18 -6.87 -3.99
CA LYS A 87 11.26 -6.25 -3.01
C LYS A 87 11.97 -5.73 -1.76
N ASP A 88 13.21 -6.14 -1.55
CA ASP A 88 13.96 -5.81 -0.33
C ASP A 88 14.74 -4.51 -0.53
N GLU A 89 14.55 -3.60 0.41
CA GLU A 89 15.31 -2.37 0.52
C GLU A 89 16.37 -2.57 1.59
N TYR A 90 17.63 -2.52 1.18
CA TYR A 90 18.76 -2.64 2.08
C TYR A 90 19.31 -1.26 2.36
N PHE A 91 19.60 -0.98 3.63
CA PHE A 91 20.27 0.24 4.05
C PHE A 91 21.53 -0.11 4.81
N LEU A 92 22.59 0.65 4.65
CA LEU A 92 23.86 0.36 5.29
C LEU A 92 23.92 1.04 6.67
N CYS A 93 24.25 0.28 7.70
CA CYS A 93 24.68 0.85 8.98
C CYS A 93 26.22 0.96 8.96
N LYS A 94 26.83 1.46 10.04
CA LYS A 94 28.29 1.64 10.08
C LYS A 94 29.08 0.37 9.69
N ASP A 95 28.64 -0.79 10.15
CA ASP A 95 29.30 -2.10 10.01
C ASP A 95 28.58 -3.05 9.03
N LYS A 96 27.23 -3.10 9.06
CA LYS A 96 26.43 -4.09 8.33
C LYS A 96 25.15 -3.52 7.70
N PRO A 97 24.61 -4.15 6.65
CA PRO A 97 23.31 -3.77 6.10
C PRO A 97 22.15 -4.18 7.02
N VAL A 98 21.07 -3.41 6.96
CA VAL A 98 19.79 -3.65 7.62
C VAL A 98 18.67 -3.63 6.59
N LEU A 99 17.68 -4.51 6.76
CA LEU A 99 16.49 -4.54 5.92
C LEU A 99 15.52 -3.42 6.34
N GLY A 100 15.06 -2.61 5.38
CA GLY A 100 14.01 -1.62 5.61
C GLY A 100 12.72 -2.25 6.14
N GLY A 101 12.40 -3.46 5.69
CA GLY A 101 11.29 -4.25 6.25
C GLY A 101 11.45 -4.57 7.74
N HIS A 102 12.68 -4.84 8.20
CA HIS A 102 12.96 -5.06 9.62
C HIS A 102 12.79 -3.77 10.43
N ILE A 103 13.31 -2.63 9.94
CA ILE A 103 13.10 -1.33 10.60
C ILE A 103 11.61 -1.04 10.74
N ARG A 104 10.84 -1.24 9.66
CA ARG A 104 9.39 -1.05 9.68
C ARG A 104 8.73 -1.98 10.68
N SER A 105 9.06 -3.27 10.71
CA SER A 105 8.36 -4.23 11.57
C SER A 105 8.44 -3.87 13.05
N LEU A 106 9.56 -3.32 13.53
CA LEU A 106 9.75 -2.93 14.93
C LEU A 106 8.71 -1.93 15.48
N PHE A 107 8.06 -1.16 14.60
CA PHE A 107 7.07 -0.16 14.97
C PHE A 107 5.62 -0.59 14.68
N ASN A 108 5.35 -1.86 14.34
CA ASN A 108 3.98 -2.28 13.99
C ASN A 108 3.14 -2.36 15.27
N ASN A 109 1.81 -2.43 15.14
CA ASN A 109 0.94 -2.45 16.34
C ASN A 109 1.22 -3.66 17.24
N ARG A 110 1.79 -4.75 16.70
CA ARG A 110 2.19 -5.94 17.47
C ARG A 110 3.46 -5.71 18.31
N TYR A 111 4.44 -4.95 17.82
CA TYR A 111 5.76 -4.82 18.45
C TYR A 111 6.01 -3.45 19.08
N CYS A 112 5.24 -2.42 18.73
CA CYS A 112 5.36 -1.09 19.34
C CYS A 112 4.68 -1.04 20.71
N GLY A 113 5.13 -0.12 21.57
CA GLY A 113 4.46 0.14 22.85
C GLY A 113 3.09 0.79 22.67
N LYS A 114 2.25 0.74 23.72
CA LYS A 114 0.90 1.35 23.76
C LYS A 114 0.89 2.84 23.38
N GLY A 115 2.02 3.52 23.51
CA GLY A 115 2.20 4.91 23.10
C GLY A 115 2.12 5.16 21.59
N LEU A 116 2.29 4.13 20.76
CA LEU A 116 2.23 4.21 19.30
C LEU A 116 1.15 3.32 18.68
N GLU A 117 0.53 2.42 19.43
CA GLU A 117 -0.48 1.48 18.93
C GLU A 117 -1.67 2.21 18.27
N GLY A 118 -2.05 1.79 17.05
CA GLY A 118 -3.13 2.42 16.28
C GLY A 118 -2.80 3.80 15.70
N LYS A 119 -1.64 4.37 16.04
CA LYS A 119 -1.24 5.71 15.60
C LYS A 119 -0.45 5.69 14.29
N PRO A 120 -0.50 6.75 13.46
CA PRO A 120 0.26 6.83 12.21
C PRO A 120 1.79 6.71 12.43
N LYS A 121 2.43 5.84 11.64
CA LYS A 121 3.89 5.72 11.54
C LYS A 121 4.32 5.98 10.10
N ILE A 122 5.15 7.01 9.90
CA ILE A 122 5.64 7.43 8.58
C ILE A 122 7.14 7.17 8.49
N PHE A 123 7.60 6.60 7.38
CA PHE A 123 9.01 6.30 7.13
C PHE A 123 9.49 7.05 5.89
N PHE A 124 10.62 7.74 5.99
CA PHE A 124 11.34 8.31 4.86
C PHE A 124 12.68 7.61 4.73
N PHE A 125 12.85 6.79 3.70
CA PHE A 125 14.10 6.13 3.37
C PHE A 125 14.77 6.85 2.20
N LEU A 126 15.82 7.61 2.47
CA LEU A 126 16.49 8.45 1.47
C LEU A 126 17.92 7.93 1.30
N ALA A 127 18.17 7.28 0.17
CA ALA A 127 19.32 6.41 0.01
C ALA A 127 20.28 6.75 -1.14
N ASP A 128 21.58 6.71 -0.84
CA ASP A 128 22.66 6.79 -1.83
C ASP A 128 22.91 5.41 -2.47
N THR A 129 22.75 5.32 -3.79
CA THR A 129 22.96 4.12 -4.63
C THR A 129 24.22 4.19 -5.50
N SER A 130 25.11 5.16 -5.25
CA SER A 130 26.32 5.40 -6.06
C SER A 130 27.25 4.19 -6.15
N GLU A 131 27.28 3.33 -5.12
CA GLU A 131 28.05 2.09 -5.11
C GLU A 131 27.18 0.92 -4.63
N PRO A 132 27.24 -0.23 -5.31
CA PRO A 132 26.38 -1.36 -5.00
C PRO A 132 26.86 -2.11 -3.75
N ILE A 133 25.92 -2.57 -2.90
CA ILE A 133 26.20 -3.18 -1.58
C ILE A 133 26.57 -4.69 -1.70
N ILE A 134 26.96 -5.12 -2.91
CA ILE A 134 27.01 -6.52 -3.38
C ILE A 134 27.76 -7.50 -2.45
N LYS A 135 28.78 -7.08 -1.70
CA LYS A 135 29.63 -7.98 -0.90
C LYS A 135 29.21 -8.20 0.57
N GLN A 136 28.08 -7.66 1.02
CA GLN A 136 27.62 -7.76 2.42
C GLN A 136 26.20 -8.35 2.58
N ARG A 137 25.61 -8.85 1.49
CA ARG A 137 24.22 -9.34 1.45
C ARG A 137 23.98 -10.59 2.32
N GLU A 138 24.98 -11.43 2.48
CA GLU A 138 24.91 -12.66 3.29
C GLU A 138 24.89 -12.39 4.80
N GLU A 139 25.17 -11.16 5.24
CA GLU A 139 25.25 -10.77 6.65
C GLU A 139 24.02 -10.00 7.16
N ALA A 140 23.02 -9.75 6.31
CA ALA A 140 21.82 -9.00 6.69
C ALA A 140 20.93 -9.82 7.63
N GLU A 141 20.84 -9.42 8.90
CA GLU A 141 19.97 -10.04 9.90
C GLU A 141 18.63 -9.28 10.02
N GLY A 142 17.52 -10.01 9.90
CA GLY A 142 16.18 -9.45 10.10
C GLY A 142 15.09 -10.37 9.58
N ARG A 143 13.95 -10.40 10.27
CA ARG A 143 12.76 -11.10 9.76
C ARG A 143 12.09 -10.26 8.68
N ARG A 144 11.71 -10.94 7.60
CA ARG A 144 10.77 -10.41 6.62
C ARG A 144 9.38 -10.32 7.27
N ILE A 145 8.99 -9.10 7.62
CA ILE A 145 7.65 -8.78 8.08
C ILE A 145 7.25 -7.53 7.32
N GLU A 146 6.66 -7.73 6.14
CA GLU A 146 6.12 -6.65 5.31
C GLU A 146 4.69 -6.36 5.80
N GLU A 147 4.56 -5.42 6.74
CA GLU A 147 3.28 -4.82 7.09
C GLU A 147 3.27 -3.35 6.66
N MET A 148 2.16 -2.92 6.07
CA MET A 148 2.05 -1.61 5.43
C MET A 148 2.11 -0.46 6.43
N LYS A 149 2.97 0.51 6.09
CA LYS A 149 3.10 1.81 6.73
C LYS A 149 3.36 2.83 5.65
N ILE A 150 3.02 4.09 5.90
CA ILE A 150 3.26 5.19 4.95
C ILE A 150 4.78 5.34 4.81
N SER A 151 5.36 4.71 3.79
CA SER A 151 6.79 4.69 3.52
C SER A 151 7.05 5.43 2.23
N PHE A 152 7.97 6.38 2.26
CA PHE A 152 8.50 7.07 1.11
C PHE A 152 9.96 6.68 0.96
N SER A 153 10.29 6.01 -0.13
CA SER A 153 11.67 5.63 -0.45
C SER A 153 12.13 6.39 -1.68
N CYS A 154 13.32 6.99 -1.61
CA CYS A 154 13.94 7.67 -2.73
C CYS A 154 15.43 7.33 -2.81
N TYR A 155 15.91 7.13 -4.03
CA TYR A 155 17.28 6.72 -4.32
C TYR A 155 17.94 7.73 -5.24
N PHE A 156 19.16 8.12 -4.89
CA PHE A 156 19.98 9.09 -5.63
C PHE A 156 21.42 8.59 -5.73
N LYS A 157 22.20 9.15 -6.67
CA LYS A 157 23.61 8.78 -6.89
C LYS A 157 24.57 9.94 -6.62
N THR A 158 24.07 11.16 -6.59
CA THR A 158 24.90 12.37 -6.43
C THR A 158 24.36 13.28 -5.33
N GLN A 159 25.22 14.12 -4.77
CA GLN A 159 24.85 15.14 -3.81
C GLN A 159 23.80 16.11 -4.37
N GLU A 160 23.88 16.44 -5.67
CA GLU A 160 22.93 17.35 -6.33
C GLU A 160 21.53 16.75 -6.41
N GLU A 161 21.42 15.47 -6.80
CA GLU A 161 20.16 14.73 -6.82
C GLU A 161 19.55 14.62 -5.41
N ALA A 162 20.37 14.30 -4.41
CA ALA A 162 19.94 14.22 -3.02
C ALA A 162 19.46 15.57 -2.50
N ASN A 163 20.21 16.65 -2.76
CA ASN A 163 19.82 18.00 -2.38
C ASN A 163 18.52 18.41 -3.07
N LEU A 164 18.37 18.17 -4.37
CA LEU A 164 17.16 18.50 -5.11
C LEU A 164 15.94 17.77 -4.54
N CYS A 165 16.04 16.45 -4.34
CA CYS A 165 14.97 15.65 -3.78
C CYS A 165 14.59 16.08 -2.35
N CYS A 166 15.57 16.15 -1.45
CA CYS A 166 15.34 16.44 -0.04
C CYS A 166 14.86 17.88 0.17
N ASN A 167 15.41 18.87 -0.54
CA ASN A 167 14.94 20.25 -0.47
C ASN A 167 13.49 20.36 -0.98
N THR A 168 13.17 19.71 -2.11
CA THR A 168 11.80 19.72 -2.64
C THR A 168 10.83 19.08 -1.64
N LEU A 169 11.23 17.97 -1.01
CA LEU A 169 10.41 17.31 0.01
C LEU A 169 10.19 18.22 1.23
N CYS A 170 11.24 18.88 1.73
CA CYS A 170 11.14 19.85 2.82
C CYS A 170 10.19 21.00 2.48
N GLU A 171 10.34 21.62 1.30
CA GLU A 171 9.46 22.70 0.87
C GLU A 171 8.00 22.28 0.77
N VAL A 172 7.72 21.07 0.27
CA VAL A 172 6.36 20.54 0.17
C VAL A 172 5.76 20.33 1.56
N ILE A 173 6.54 19.77 2.50
CA ILE A 173 6.11 19.57 3.89
C ILE A 173 5.79 20.92 4.55
N GLU A 174 6.67 21.91 4.44
CA GLU A 174 6.45 23.27 4.98
C GLU A 174 5.20 23.93 4.38
N LYS A 175 5.10 23.94 3.04
CA LYS A 175 3.96 24.56 2.32
C LYS A 175 2.63 23.90 2.69
N LYS A 176 2.61 22.58 2.89
CA LYS A 176 1.38 21.84 3.24
C LYS A 176 1.03 21.96 4.72
N ALA A 177 2.01 21.99 5.61
CA ALA A 177 1.78 22.23 7.03
C ALA A 177 1.28 23.65 7.32
N ALA A 178 1.66 24.64 6.49
CA ALA A 178 1.20 26.02 6.60
C ALA A 178 -0.22 26.27 6.08
N ASN A 179 -0.83 25.32 5.35
CA ASN A 179 -2.16 25.51 4.78
C ASN A 179 -3.23 25.11 5.81
N THR A 180 -4.01 26.08 6.30
CA THR A 180 -5.01 25.93 7.38
C THR A 180 -6.06 24.86 7.08
N GLU A 181 -6.41 24.66 5.80
CA GLU A 181 -7.32 23.62 5.31
C GLU A 181 -6.84 22.18 5.66
N PHE A 182 -5.52 21.96 5.71
CA PHE A 182 -4.94 20.65 6.08
C PHE A 182 -4.93 20.43 7.61
N ALA A 183 -4.87 21.51 8.40
CA ALA A 183 -4.99 21.44 9.85
C ALA A 183 -6.42 21.10 10.27
N GLU A 184 -7.42 21.58 9.54
CA GLU A 184 -8.85 21.26 9.70
C GLU A 184 -9.15 19.79 9.31
N ILE A 185 -8.64 19.30 8.17
CA ILE A 185 -8.80 17.89 7.78
C ILE A 185 -8.18 16.93 8.80
N MET A 186 -7.02 17.26 9.37
CA MET A 186 -6.38 16.44 10.40
C MET A 186 -7.11 16.49 11.75
N THR A 187 -7.91 17.53 12.02
CA THR A 187 -8.76 17.63 13.21
C THR A 187 -10.14 17.01 13.01
N GLU A 188 -10.68 17.03 11.79
CA GLU A 188 -11.96 16.36 11.46
C GLU A 188 -11.85 14.83 11.53
N VAL A 189 -10.71 14.23 11.12
CA VAL A 189 -10.48 12.78 11.27
C VAL A 189 -10.48 12.37 12.76
N THR A 190 -9.95 13.22 13.65
CA THR A 190 -9.99 12.94 15.10
C THR A 190 -11.39 13.08 15.71
N ASP A 191 -12.27 13.91 15.13
CA ASP A 191 -13.64 14.12 15.62
C ASP A 191 -14.63 13.06 15.08
N GLU A 192 -14.43 12.55 13.85
CA GLU A 192 -15.22 11.43 13.33
C GLU A 192 -14.90 10.11 14.05
N ASP A 193 -13.64 9.86 14.40
CA ASP A 193 -13.24 8.73 15.25
C ASP A 193 -13.86 8.82 16.66
N GLN A 194 -14.03 10.03 17.21
CA GLN A 194 -14.74 10.23 18.48
C GLN A 194 -16.25 10.02 18.35
N LYS A 195 -16.88 10.48 17.26
CA LYS A 195 -18.30 10.21 16.99
C LYS A 195 -18.57 8.72 16.80
N CYS A 196 -17.66 7.98 16.16
CA CYS A 196 -17.77 6.53 15.98
C CYS A 196 -17.68 5.78 17.32
N LYS A 197 -16.83 6.24 18.26
CA LYS A 197 -16.75 5.72 19.64
C LYS A 197 -18.01 6.04 20.47
N ILE A 198 -18.63 7.21 20.30
CA ILE A 198 -19.87 7.60 20.99
C ILE A 198 -21.08 6.82 20.44
N ALA A 199 -21.07 6.42 19.16
CA ALA A 199 -22.09 5.58 18.54
C ALA A 199 -22.06 4.14 19.09
N LYS A 200 -20.87 3.59 19.42
CA LYS A 200 -20.71 2.29 20.08
C LYS A 200 -21.41 2.26 21.45
N THR A 201 -21.38 3.34 22.23
CA THR A 201 -22.05 3.40 23.55
C THR A 201 -23.59 3.54 23.46
N LYS A 202 -24.14 3.97 22.32
CA LYS A 202 -25.59 4.07 22.11
C LYS A 202 -26.22 2.78 21.56
N ARG A 203 -25.46 1.94 20.85
CA ARG A 203 -25.97 0.67 20.28
C ARG A 203 -26.19 -0.44 21.32
N GLU A 204 -25.54 -0.37 22.49
CA GLU A 204 -25.80 -1.31 23.60
C GLU A 204 -27.10 -1.02 24.39
N LYS A 205 -27.81 0.09 24.11
CA LYS A 205 -29.09 0.43 24.79
C LYS A 205 -30.33 0.37 23.91
N HIS A 206 -30.22 -0.14 22.67
CA HIS A 206 -31.37 -0.23 21.75
C HIS A 206 -31.69 -1.64 21.22
N SER A 207 -31.04 -2.69 21.72
CA SER A 207 -31.47 -4.08 21.49
C SER A 207 -32.50 -4.53 22.54
N LYS A 208 -33.65 -3.87 22.58
CA LYS A 208 -34.91 -4.38 23.19
C LYS A 208 -36.03 -3.38 22.88
N LYS A 209 -37.04 -3.81 22.09
CA LYS A 209 -38.19 -3.08 21.48
C LYS A 209 -37.86 -2.53 20.08
N ILE A 210 -38.46 -2.97 18.98
CA ILE A 210 -39.89 -3.13 18.70
C ILE A 210 -40.10 -4.22 17.63
N GLU A 211 -41.00 -5.17 17.92
CA GLU A 211 -41.69 -6.00 16.92
C GLU A 211 -42.83 -5.22 16.24
N SER A 212 -43.04 -5.55 14.97
CA SER A 212 -44.27 -5.36 14.18
C SER A 212 -44.64 -3.94 13.77
N LYS A 213 -44.57 -3.68 12.45
CA LYS A 213 -45.75 -3.36 11.63
C LYS A 213 -45.40 -3.25 10.14
N SER A 214 -46.10 -4.07 9.36
CA SER A 214 -46.21 -4.07 7.90
C SER A 214 -46.85 -2.79 7.35
N THR A 215 -46.38 -2.26 6.21
CA THR A 215 -47.26 -1.90 5.07
C THR A 215 -46.51 -1.51 3.78
N LYS A 216 -46.89 -2.21 2.69
CA LYS A 216 -47.03 -1.81 1.27
C LYS A 216 -45.82 -1.39 0.40
N LYS A 217 -45.55 -2.30 -0.56
CA LYS A 217 -44.87 -2.16 -1.85
C LYS A 217 -45.28 -0.90 -2.64
N LYS A 218 -44.29 -0.27 -3.30
CA LYS A 218 -44.44 0.33 -4.63
C LYS A 218 -43.15 0.12 -5.43
N THR A 219 -43.30 -0.52 -6.57
CA THR A 219 -42.31 -0.81 -7.60
C THR A 219 -41.90 0.51 -8.30
N MET A 220 -40.60 0.71 -8.49
CA MET A 220 -40.01 1.78 -9.31
C MET A 220 -39.27 1.08 -10.45
N SER A 221 -40.00 0.78 -11.53
CA SER A 221 -39.50 0.11 -12.73
C SER A 221 -39.63 0.95 -13.99
N ASP A 222 -39.70 2.28 -13.89
CA ASP A 222 -39.83 3.16 -15.05
C ASP A 222 -39.14 4.50 -14.79
N SER A 223 -37.86 4.64 -15.18
CA SER A 223 -37.16 5.89 -15.54
C SER A 223 -35.67 5.69 -15.90
N ILE A 224 -35.27 4.54 -16.46
CA ILE A 224 -33.98 4.44 -17.16
C ILE A 224 -34.31 4.50 -18.64
N LYS A 225 -34.33 5.71 -19.19
CA LYS A 225 -34.51 5.93 -20.63
C LYS A 225 -33.45 6.91 -21.14
N ASP A 226 -32.65 6.38 -22.04
CA ASP A 226 -31.80 7.04 -23.03
C ASP A 226 -30.85 8.15 -22.54
N CYS A 227 -29.61 7.75 -22.23
CA CYS A 227 -28.41 8.57 -22.40
C CYS A 227 -27.26 7.65 -22.84
N CYS A 228 -27.42 6.98 -23.99
CA CYS A 228 -26.28 6.41 -24.71
C CYS A 228 -26.17 7.17 -26.03
N ASP A 229 -25.60 8.38 -25.97
CA ASP A 229 -25.11 9.04 -27.17
C ASP A 229 -23.87 8.27 -27.65
N GLU A 230 -23.92 7.71 -28.86
CA GLU A 230 -22.90 6.83 -29.45
C GLU A 230 -21.56 7.53 -29.79
N ASN A 231 -21.24 8.67 -29.17
CA ASN A 231 -20.02 9.44 -29.43
C ASN A 231 -19.25 9.87 -28.16
N GLU A 232 -19.56 9.33 -26.98
CA GLU A 232 -18.75 9.61 -25.79
C GLU A 232 -17.48 8.77 -25.76
N LYS A 233 -16.32 9.44 -25.79
CA LYS A 233 -14.98 8.85 -25.59
C LYS A 233 -15.01 7.92 -24.36
N LEU A 234 -14.73 6.63 -24.58
CA LEU A 234 -14.68 5.58 -23.54
C LEU A 234 -13.95 6.10 -22.31
N ARG A 235 -14.62 6.05 -21.14
CA ARG A 235 -14.02 6.55 -19.92
C ARG A 235 -12.77 5.76 -19.55
N GLY A 236 -12.90 4.45 -19.57
CA GLY A 236 -11.86 3.54 -19.14
C GLY A 236 -12.04 2.15 -19.69
N PHE A 237 -10.99 1.36 -19.58
CA PHE A 237 -10.96 -0.03 -20.02
C PHE A 237 -10.60 -0.89 -18.82
N CYS A 238 -11.39 -1.93 -18.56
CA CYS A 238 -11.23 -2.79 -17.39
C CYS A 238 -11.19 -4.26 -17.81
N VAL A 239 -10.14 -4.96 -17.40
CA VAL A 239 -9.98 -6.41 -17.58
C VAL A 239 -10.27 -7.07 -16.25
N ILE A 240 -11.16 -8.07 -16.24
CA ILE A 240 -11.46 -8.90 -15.08
C ILE A 240 -11.00 -10.32 -15.39
N ILE A 241 -10.07 -10.86 -14.60
CA ILE A 241 -9.59 -12.24 -14.69
C ILE A 241 -10.02 -12.94 -13.41
N ASN A 242 -11.02 -13.82 -13.53
CA ASN A 242 -11.57 -14.56 -12.41
C ASN A 242 -11.05 -16.01 -12.43
N ASN A 243 -10.08 -16.29 -11.59
CA ASN A 243 -9.48 -17.60 -11.35
C ASN A 243 -9.89 -18.15 -9.97
N SER A 244 -11.13 -17.92 -9.54
CA SER A 244 -11.65 -18.38 -8.24
C SER A 244 -12.07 -19.85 -8.22
N ASN A 245 -12.37 -20.46 -9.37
CA ASN A 245 -12.97 -21.79 -9.40
C ASN A 245 -12.55 -22.63 -10.61
N PHE A 246 -11.39 -23.29 -10.51
CA PHE A 246 -10.87 -24.17 -11.56
C PHE A 246 -11.67 -25.46 -11.77
N ALA A 247 -12.58 -25.81 -10.85
CA ALA A 247 -13.28 -27.10 -10.83
C ALA A 247 -14.76 -27.03 -11.26
N SER A 248 -15.38 -25.85 -11.28
CA SER A 248 -16.80 -25.71 -11.68
C SER A 248 -16.97 -25.46 -13.18
N ASP A 249 -18.11 -25.90 -13.71
CA ASP A 249 -18.60 -25.49 -15.02
C ASP A 249 -18.57 -23.97 -15.17
N GLN A 250 -18.18 -23.49 -16.37
CA GLN A 250 -18.05 -22.07 -16.73
C GLN A 250 -19.33 -21.21 -16.51
N ASN A 251 -20.45 -21.85 -16.15
CA ASN A 251 -21.77 -21.25 -15.96
C ASN A 251 -22.12 -20.88 -14.51
N THR A 252 -21.23 -21.07 -13.53
CA THR A 252 -21.47 -20.55 -12.18
C THR A 252 -21.29 -19.03 -12.16
N CYS A 253 -22.32 -18.32 -11.67
CA CYS A 253 -22.30 -16.88 -11.51
C CYS A 253 -21.55 -16.54 -10.23
N ASP A 254 -20.31 -16.11 -10.39
CA ASP A 254 -19.49 -15.58 -9.30
C ASP A 254 -20.04 -14.19 -8.91
N LEU A 255 -20.41 -14.06 -7.63
CA LEU A 255 -21.05 -12.85 -7.12
C LEU A 255 -20.11 -11.64 -7.13
N ASP A 256 -18.81 -11.86 -6.91
CA ASP A 256 -17.81 -10.80 -6.97
C ASP A 256 -17.65 -10.29 -8.40
N GLU A 257 -17.55 -11.21 -9.37
CA GLU A 257 -17.51 -10.86 -10.79
C GLU A 257 -18.73 -10.06 -11.21
N ALA A 258 -19.94 -10.53 -10.89
CA ALA A 258 -21.18 -9.84 -11.25
C ALA A 258 -21.25 -8.42 -10.64
N ASN A 259 -20.82 -8.27 -9.39
CA ASN A 259 -20.76 -6.97 -8.72
C ASN A 259 -19.74 -6.02 -9.39
N LEU A 260 -18.55 -6.53 -9.74
CA LEU A 260 -17.52 -5.75 -10.42
C LEU A 260 -17.96 -5.32 -11.82
N VAL A 261 -18.60 -6.20 -12.59
CA VAL A 261 -19.17 -5.86 -13.90
C VAL A 261 -20.22 -4.76 -13.76
N SER A 262 -21.12 -4.88 -12.77
CA SER A 262 -22.15 -3.87 -12.53
C SER A 262 -21.57 -2.51 -12.13
N VAL A 263 -20.53 -2.49 -11.28
CA VAL A 263 -19.92 -1.22 -10.85
C VAL A 263 -19.02 -0.62 -11.92
N PHE A 264 -18.06 -1.36 -12.44
CA PHE A 264 -17.12 -0.82 -13.42
C PHE A 264 -17.78 -0.61 -14.78
N GLY A 265 -18.59 -1.56 -15.24
CA GLY A 265 -19.33 -1.47 -16.50
C GLY A 265 -20.51 -0.51 -16.41
N ASP A 266 -21.57 -0.90 -15.71
CA ASP A 266 -22.85 -0.17 -15.78
C ASP A 266 -22.80 1.19 -15.08
N PHE A 267 -22.12 1.29 -13.93
CA PHE A 267 -22.11 2.52 -13.13
C PHE A 267 -20.97 3.49 -13.49
N LEU A 268 -19.76 2.99 -13.74
CA LEU A 268 -18.60 3.81 -14.10
C LEU A 268 -18.37 3.94 -15.61
N ALA A 269 -19.15 3.24 -16.44
CA ALA A 269 -19.06 3.25 -17.91
C ALA A 269 -17.67 2.82 -18.45
N PHE A 270 -17.04 1.83 -17.82
CA PHE A 270 -15.83 1.19 -18.35
C PHE A 270 -16.20 0.13 -19.38
N LYS A 271 -15.36 -0.03 -20.40
CA LYS A 271 -15.42 -1.21 -21.26
C LYS A 271 -14.83 -2.39 -20.53
N ILE A 272 -15.60 -3.47 -20.37
CA ILE A 272 -15.21 -4.65 -19.60
C ILE A 272 -14.81 -5.81 -20.52
N LYS A 273 -13.68 -6.46 -20.24
CA LYS A 273 -13.31 -7.78 -20.77
C LYS A 273 -13.14 -8.78 -19.63
N ILE A 274 -13.94 -9.85 -19.66
CA ILE A 274 -13.95 -10.88 -18.60
C ILE A 274 -13.30 -12.15 -19.13
N HIS A 275 -12.41 -12.73 -18.33
CA HIS A 275 -11.79 -14.02 -18.58
C HIS A 275 -11.87 -14.90 -17.33
N LYS A 276 -12.13 -16.20 -17.51
CA LYS A 276 -12.32 -17.14 -16.40
C LYS A 276 -11.34 -18.29 -16.45
N ASN A 277 -10.83 -18.69 -15.29
CA ASN A 277 -10.06 -19.92 -15.06
C ASN A 277 -8.91 -20.12 -16.05
N LEU A 278 -8.17 -19.05 -16.32
CA LEU A 278 -7.01 -19.09 -17.19
C LEU A 278 -5.85 -19.83 -16.51
N ASP A 279 -5.18 -20.67 -17.28
CA ASP A 279 -3.85 -21.16 -16.91
C ASP A 279 -2.80 -20.04 -17.03
N ALA A 280 -1.59 -20.27 -16.50
CA ALA A 280 -0.56 -19.24 -16.44
C ALA A 280 -0.15 -18.73 -17.84
N GLU A 281 -0.10 -19.62 -18.84
CA GLU A 281 0.29 -19.27 -20.20
C GLU A 281 -0.80 -18.43 -20.89
N LYS A 282 -2.06 -18.89 -20.84
CA LYS A 282 -3.22 -18.18 -21.40
C LYS A 282 -3.48 -16.85 -20.71
N MET A 283 -3.23 -16.77 -19.40
CA MET A 283 -3.36 -15.51 -18.66
C MET A 283 -2.34 -14.50 -19.16
N MET A 284 -1.08 -14.90 -19.32
CA MET A 284 -0.03 -14.03 -19.88
C MET A 284 -0.32 -13.64 -21.34
N GLU A 285 -0.80 -14.58 -22.16
CA GLU A 285 -1.22 -14.31 -23.54
C GLU A 285 -2.37 -13.30 -23.58
N THR A 286 -3.38 -13.49 -22.75
CA THR A 286 -4.54 -12.60 -22.63
C THR A 286 -4.12 -11.19 -22.25
N LEU A 287 -3.26 -11.04 -21.24
CA LEU A 287 -2.76 -9.73 -20.80
C LEU A 287 -1.99 -9.02 -21.92
N LYS A 288 -1.14 -9.75 -22.66
CA LYS A 288 -0.42 -9.22 -23.83
C LYS A 288 -1.35 -8.87 -24.98
N ASN A 289 -2.40 -9.65 -25.22
CA ASN A 289 -3.40 -9.35 -26.24
C ASN A 289 -4.16 -8.07 -25.89
N VAL A 290 -4.52 -7.86 -24.62
CA VAL A 290 -5.10 -6.59 -24.15
C VAL A 290 -4.11 -5.45 -24.33
N ALA A 291 -2.84 -5.62 -23.97
CA ALA A 291 -1.83 -4.56 -24.14
C ALA A 291 -1.66 -4.10 -25.60
N ASN A 292 -1.97 -4.99 -26.55
CA ASN A 292 -1.95 -4.69 -27.99
C ASN A 292 -3.30 -4.20 -28.54
N ASP A 293 -4.35 -4.13 -27.73
CA ASP A 293 -5.68 -3.68 -28.16
C ASP A 293 -5.67 -2.19 -28.53
N ASP A 294 -6.30 -1.83 -29.64
CA ASP A 294 -6.36 -0.44 -30.10
C ASP A 294 -7.34 0.40 -29.28
N GLU A 295 -8.29 -0.23 -28.58
CA GLU A 295 -9.25 0.45 -27.71
C GLU A 295 -8.58 1.08 -26.48
N LEU A 296 -7.36 0.63 -26.14
CA LEU A 296 -6.54 1.28 -25.12
C LEU A 296 -6.12 2.69 -25.52
N ASN A 297 -6.16 3.08 -26.80
CA ASN A 297 -5.81 4.45 -27.22
C ASN A 297 -6.84 5.48 -26.74
N ASP A 298 -8.11 5.08 -26.61
CA ASP A 298 -9.20 5.99 -26.30
C ASP A 298 -9.56 6.02 -24.80
N CYS A 299 -9.01 5.12 -23.98
CA CYS A 299 -9.26 5.11 -22.54
C CYS A 299 -8.45 6.19 -21.79
N ASP A 300 -9.01 6.77 -20.72
CA ASP A 300 -8.27 7.66 -19.81
C ASP A 300 -7.72 6.90 -18.58
N VAL A 301 -8.44 5.83 -18.18
CA VAL A 301 -8.11 4.96 -17.05
C VAL A 301 -8.11 3.50 -17.51
N PHE A 302 -7.04 2.78 -17.17
CA PHE A 302 -6.91 1.35 -17.40
C PHE A 302 -6.95 0.61 -16.07
N VAL A 303 -7.79 -0.42 -15.96
CA VAL A 303 -7.98 -1.21 -14.76
C VAL A 303 -7.77 -2.69 -15.07
N VAL A 304 -7.04 -3.39 -14.20
CA VAL A 304 -6.95 -4.85 -14.23
C VAL A 304 -7.37 -5.37 -12.85
N ILE A 305 -8.35 -6.27 -12.83
CA ILE A 305 -8.85 -6.92 -11.63
C ILE A 305 -8.57 -8.40 -11.78
N VAL A 306 -7.79 -8.96 -10.87
CA VAL A 306 -7.50 -10.39 -10.79
C VAL A 306 -8.10 -10.92 -9.51
N ILE A 307 -9.05 -11.84 -9.63
CA ILE A 307 -9.62 -12.59 -8.51
C ILE A 307 -8.95 -13.97 -8.52
N ALA A 308 -7.99 -14.18 -7.64
CA ALA A 308 -7.22 -15.42 -7.57
C ALA A 308 -6.53 -15.54 -6.21
N ASP A 309 -6.55 -16.74 -5.63
CA ASP A 309 -5.72 -17.04 -4.47
C ASP A 309 -4.24 -17.06 -4.88
N GLY A 310 -3.36 -16.82 -3.91
CA GLY A 310 -1.94 -16.73 -4.18
C GLY A 310 -1.10 -16.73 -2.92
N ASP A 311 0.16 -16.39 -3.13
CA ASP A 311 1.12 -16.10 -2.07
C ASP A 311 1.50 -14.61 -2.12
N GLU A 312 2.54 -14.24 -1.36
CA GLU A 312 2.99 -12.86 -1.25
C GLU A 312 3.38 -12.22 -2.61
N GLN A 313 3.74 -13.02 -3.62
CA GLN A 313 4.31 -12.54 -4.88
C GLN A 313 3.64 -13.12 -6.13
N ASN A 314 2.93 -14.22 -5.98
CA ASN A 314 2.39 -14.98 -7.09
C ASN A 314 0.89 -15.16 -6.94
N ILE A 315 0.19 -15.11 -8.06
CA ILE A 315 -1.19 -15.56 -8.17
C ILE A 315 -1.21 -17.00 -8.66
N PHE A 316 -2.10 -17.82 -8.12
CA PHE A 316 -2.28 -19.19 -8.57
C PHE A 316 -3.15 -19.23 -9.82
N CYS A 317 -2.71 -20.07 -10.75
CA CYS A 317 -3.40 -20.40 -12.00
C CYS A 317 -3.71 -21.90 -11.97
N SER A 318 -4.53 -22.37 -12.92
CA SER A 318 -4.97 -23.78 -12.93
C SER A 318 -3.84 -24.80 -13.01
N ASN A 319 -2.69 -24.43 -13.59
CA ASN A 319 -1.54 -25.31 -13.84
C ASN A 319 -0.22 -24.82 -13.22
N GLY A 320 -0.24 -23.75 -12.41
CA GLY A 320 0.99 -23.12 -11.94
C GLY A 320 0.72 -21.79 -11.25
N SER A 321 1.68 -20.88 -11.32
CA SER A 321 1.55 -19.54 -10.75
C SER A 321 2.18 -18.48 -11.66
N LEU A 322 1.72 -17.25 -11.54
CA LEU A 322 2.28 -16.09 -12.21
C LEU A 322 2.71 -15.05 -11.18
N SER A 323 3.89 -14.48 -11.36
CA SER A 323 4.33 -13.38 -10.51
C SER A 323 3.52 -12.12 -10.82
N ILE A 324 3.07 -11.42 -9.78
CA ILE A 324 2.44 -10.09 -9.89
C ILE A 324 3.33 -9.15 -10.71
N ASN A 325 4.65 -9.20 -10.53
CA ASN A 325 5.59 -8.37 -11.29
C ASN A 325 5.56 -8.67 -12.79
N GLN A 326 5.35 -9.93 -13.20
CA GLN A 326 5.23 -10.26 -14.62
C GLN A 326 3.98 -9.61 -15.21
N ILE A 327 2.86 -9.62 -14.49
CA ILE A 327 1.60 -8.98 -14.92
C ILE A 327 1.80 -7.47 -15.05
N LEU A 328 2.40 -6.83 -14.04
CA LEU A 328 2.65 -5.38 -14.04
C LEU A 328 3.59 -4.96 -15.19
N THR A 329 4.61 -5.77 -15.49
CA THR A 329 5.59 -5.48 -16.55
C THR A 329 4.95 -5.42 -17.93
N VAL A 330 3.86 -6.16 -18.18
CA VAL A 330 3.12 -6.11 -19.46
C VAL A 330 2.61 -4.69 -19.76
N TYR A 331 2.32 -3.89 -18.74
CA TYR A 331 1.71 -2.56 -18.88
C TYR A 331 2.65 -1.42 -18.47
N ASP A 332 3.95 -1.69 -18.43
CA ASP A 332 4.97 -0.66 -18.23
C ASP A 332 5.22 0.13 -19.53
N SER A 333 5.93 1.27 -19.43
CA SER A 333 6.19 2.14 -20.58
C SER A 333 7.01 1.49 -21.71
N ASN A 334 7.69 0.36 -21.46
CA ASN A 334 8.43 -0.35 -22.51
C ASN A 334 7.55 -1.32 -23.28
N ASN A 335 6.57 -1.92 -22.60
CA ASN A 335 5.75 -3.00 -23.16
C ASN A 335 4.38 -2.53 -23.63
N CYS A 336 3.87 -1.39 -23.14
CA CYS A 336 2.56 -0.86 -23.53
C CYS A 336 2.57 0.68 -23.66
N SER A 337 3.08 1.19 -24.78
CA SER A 337 3.13 2.63 -25.07
C SER A 337 1.74 3.30 -25.13
N LYS A 338 0.69 2.53 -25.43
CA LYS A 338 -0.70 3.00 -25.47
C LYS A 338 -1.21 3.50 -24.11
N LEU A 339 -0.57 3.07 -23.01
CA LEU A 339 -0.91 3.47 -21.65
C LEU A 339 0.05 4.51 -21.06
N ASP A 340 0.97 5.06 -21.84
CA ASP A 340 1.87 6.11 -21.36
C ASP A 340 1.08 7.35 -20.91
N ASN A 341 1.42 7.87 -19.72
CA ASN A 341 0.76 8.99 -19.04
C ASN A 341 -0.72 8.78 -18.66
N LYS A 342 -1.27 7.58 -18.87
CA LYS A 342 -2.63 7.18 -18.48
C LYS A 342 -2.65 6.56 -17.09
N SER A 343 -3.76 6.71 -16.37
CA SER A 343 -3.89 6.14 -15.03
C SER A 343 -4.09 4.62 -15.11
N LYS A 344 -3.28 3.86 -14.38
CA LYS A 344 -3.34 2.39 -14.33
C LYS A 344 -3.68 1.93 -12.91
N ILE A 345 -4.67 1.06 -12.75
CA ILE A 345 -5.06 0.54 -11.43
C ILE A 345 -5.15 -0.98 -11.49
N PHE A 346 -4.44 -1.66 -10.60
CA PHE A 346 -4.42 -3.11 -10.51
C PHE A 346 -5.05 -3.52 -9.18
N PHE A 347 -6.04 -4.41 -9.22
CA PHE A 347 -6.64 -5.00 -8.02
C PHE A 347 -6.33 -6.50 -8.02
N PHE A 348 -5.63 -6.96 -7.00
CA PHE A 348 -5.39 -8.38 -6.73
C PHE A 348 -6.24 -8.79 -5.53
N ILE A 349 -7.32 -9.53 -5.80
CA ILE A 349 -8.31 -9.93 -4.81
C ILE A 349 -8.15 -11.42 -4.55
N GLY A 350 -7.67 -11.76 -3.36
CA GLY A 350 -7.44 -13.14 -2.93
C GLY A 350 -6.40 -13.24 -1.84
N ASP A 351 -6.06 -14.47 -1.46
CA ASP A 351 -5.05 -14.74 -0.45
C ASP A 351 -3.66 -14.26 -0.88
N ARG A 352 -2.86 -13.79 0.09
CA ARG A 352 -1.44 -13.44 -0.10
C ARG A 352 -0.52 -14.21 0.82
N GLY A 353 -0.97 -15.37 1.26
CA GLY A 353 -0.30 -16.22 2.23
C GLY A 353 -1.31 -17.05 3.01
N THR A 354 -0.84 -17.72 4.05
CA THR A 354 -1.63 -18.71 4.80
C THR A 354 -1.90 -18.31 6.24
N LYS A 355 -1.41 -17.13 6.69
CA LYS A 355 -1.62 -16.67 8.06
C LYS A 355 -3.02 -16.09 8.21
N LYS A 356 -3.71 -16.47 9.26
CA LYS A 356 -4.91 -15.74 9.71
C LYS A 356 -4.47 -14.50 10.47
N ASP A 357 -5.10 -13.36 10.17
CA ASP A 357 -4.90 -12.15 10.94
C ASP A 357 -5.83 -12.18 12.15
N THR A 358 -5.29 -12.56 13.31
CA THR A 358 -6.03 -12.58 14.59
C THR A 358 -6.09 -11.22 15.26
N GLY A 359 -5.65 -10.16 14.58
CA GLY A 359 -5.41 -8.86 15.18
C GLY A 359 -4.29 -8.88 16.24
N VAL A 360 -4.17 -7.78 16.96
CA VAL A 360 -3.30 -7.67 18.14
C VAL A 360 -4.15 -8.02 19.36
N LEU A 361 -4.04 -9.27 19.84
CA LEU A 361 -4.56 -9.66 21.15
C LEU A 361 -3.55 -9.22 22.22
N GLU A 362 -4.02 -8.63 23.33
CA GLU A 362 -3.18 -8.01 24.38
C GLU A 362 -2.23 -8.97 25.13
N ASP A 363 -2.19 -10.27 24.82
CA ASP A 363 -1.38 -11.26 25.55
C ASP A 363 -0.72 -12.28 24.59
N ASP A 364 0.45 -11.97 24.02
CA ASP A 364 1.40 -13.02 23.60
C ASP A 364 2.86 -12.52 23.66
N ASP A 365 3.46 -12.63 24.84
CA ASP A 365 4.87 -12.32 25.15
C ASP A 365 5.86 -13.41 24.64
N SER A 366 5.63 -13.97 23.44
CA SER A 366 6.49 -15.03 22.90
C SER A 366 7.60 -14.47 21.99
N TYR A 367 8.68 -14.01 22.64
CA TYR A 367 9.98 -13.71 22.01
C TYR A 367 10.62 -15.00 21.48
N PHE A 368 10.27 -15.45 20.28
CA PHE A 368 11.01 -16.51 19.61
C PHE A 368 11.63 -16.01 18.32
N LEU A 369 12.93 -15.75 18.36
CA LEU A 369 13.85 -15.78 17.22
C LEU A 369 14.11 -17.26 16.87
N SER A 370 13.93 -17.63 15.61
CA SER A 370 14.18 -18.99 15.09
C SER A 370 14.65 -18.87 13.64
N PRO A 371 15.54 -19.78 13.16
CA PRO A 371 16.59 -19.45 12.21
C PRO A 371 16.15 -19.47 10.75
N ILE A 372 16.84 -18.63 9.98
CA ILE A 372 16.73 -18.49 8.52
C ILE A 372 17.22 -19.78 7.85
N SER A 373 16.41 -20.37 6.97
CA SER A 373 16.84 -21.44 6.06
C SER A 373 17.39 -20.82 4.76
N PRO A 374 18.55 -21.26 4.26
CA PRO A 374 19.14 -20.73 3.03
C PRO A 374 18.50 -21.37 1.80
N ARG A 375 18.54 -20.69 0.63
CA ARG A 375 19.10 -21.23 -0.64
C ARG A 375 18.87 -20.38 -1.92
N ILE A 376 20.00 -20.21 -2.60
CA ILE A 376 20.36 -20.42 -4.03
C ILE A 376 19.99 -19.37 -5.08
N ASP A 377 21.09 -18.90 -5.69
CA ASP A 377 21.29 -17.92 -6.75
C ASP A 377 20.70 -18.28 -8.11
N SER A 378 20.50 -17.25 -8.92
CA SER A 378 20.84 -17.33 -10.35
C SER A 378 21.39 -15.99 -10.82
N GLU A 379 22.67 -15.98 -11.21
CA GLU A 379 23.37 -14.90 -11.91
C GLU A 379 22.75 -14.65 -13.29
N THR A 380 22.76 -13.41 -13.80
CA THR A 380 23.75 -12.90 -14.78
C THR A 380 23.26 -11.58 -15.41
N ALA A 381 24.23 -10.79 -15.87
CA ALA A 381 24.18 -9.68 -16.84
C ALA A 381 24.08 -8.26 -16.26
N VAL A 382 25.28 -7.78 -15.93
CA VAL A 382 25.68 -6.37 -15.86
C VAL A 382 25.62 -5.78 -17.27
N GLU A 383 24.72 -4.84 -17.52
CA GLU A 383 24.85 -3.90 -18.64
C GLU A 383 24.57 -2.47 -18.18
N ALA A 384 25.41 -1.57 -18.68
CA ALA A 384 25.55 -0.17 -18.29
C ALA A 384 24.23 0.60 -18.33
N MET A 385 23.84 1.21 -17.20
CA MET A 385 22.53 1.86 -17.11
C MET A 385 22.61 3.33 -16.66
N ARG A 386 22.32 4.21 -17.61
CA ARG A 386 21.53 5.43 -17.37
C ARG A 386 20.42 5.07 -16.38
N THR A 387 20.25 5.88 -15.34
CA THR A 387 19.24 5.70 -14.27
C THR A 387 17.91 5.19 -14.84
N PRO A 388 17.54 3.92 -14.60
CA PRO A 388 16.24 3.43 -15.03
C PRO A 388 15.18 4.17 -14.21
N ARG A 389 14.38 5.01 -14.86
CA ARG A 389 13.08 5.40 -14.28
C ARG A 389 12.32 4.11 -14.00
N HIS A 390 11.57 4.04 -12.89
CA HIS A 390 10.58 2.98 -12.71
C HIS A 390 9.74 2.88 -13.98
N ARG A 391 9.71 1.71 -14.60
CA ARG A 391 9.06 1.52 -15.91
C ARG A 391 7.54 1.60 -15.80
N LEU A 392 7.00 1.26 -14.63
CA LEU A 392 5.60 1.44 -14.30
C LEU A 392 5.41 2.82 -13.67
N LEU A 393 4.73 3.71 -14.38
CA LEU A 393 4.37 5.06 -13.91
C LEU A 393 2.86 5.25 -14.00
N ASP A 394 2.36 6.22 -13.21
CA ASP A 394 0.93 6.53 -13.11
C ASP A 394 0.09 5.29 -12.76
N ALA A 395 0.62 4.44 -11.86
CA ALA A 395 -0.02 3.19 -11.46
C ALA A 395 -0.31 3.11 -9.95
N ILE A 396 -1.45 2.50 -9.60
CA ILE A 396 -1.78 2.04 -8.25
C ILE A 396 -1.93 0.53 -8.29
N VAL A 397 -1.33 -0.18 -7.34
CA VAL A 397 -1.49 -1.63 -7.16
C VAL A 397 -2.11 -1.89 -5.81
N CYS A 398 -3.31 -2.45 -5.82
CA CYS A 398 -4.17 -2.73 -4.68
C CYS A 398 -4.22 -4.23 -4.42
N TYR A 399 -4.26 -4.60 -3.14
CA TYR A 399 -4.37 -5.96 -2.65
C TYR A 399 -5.49 -6.04 -1.61
N SER A 400 -6.30 -7.10 -1.67
CA SER A 400 -7.40 -7.30 -0.72
C SER A 400 -6.94 -7.53 0.72
N THR A 401 -5.75 -8.09 0.91
CA THR A 401 -5.14 -8.36 2.21
C THR A 401 -3.65 -8.00 2.21
N THR A 402 -3.06 -7.87 3.39
CA THR A 402 -1.61 -7.62 3.54
C THR A 402 -0.79 -8.88 3.26
N SER A 403 0.50 -8.70 2.97
CA SER A 403 1.39 -9.78 2.59
C SER A 403 1.49 -10.85 3.69
N GLY A 404 1.33 -12.12 3.32
CA GLY A 404 1.42 -13.27 4.23
C GLY A 404 0.10 -13.69 4.85
N TYR A 405 -0.97 -12.89 4.69
CA TYR A 405 -2.27 -13.12 5.29
C TYR A 405 -3.31 -13.64 4.28
N VAL A 406 -4.34 -14.31 4.81
CA VAL A 406 -5.51 -14.76 4.05
C VAL A 406 -6.52 -13.61 3.83
N SER A 407 -7.40 -13.78 2.86
CA SER A 407 -8.51 -12.89 2.54
C SER A 407 -9.83 -13.61 2.83
N HIS A 408 -10.76 -12.90 3.48
CA HIS A 408 -12.00 -13.46 3.97
C HIS A 408 -13.16 -13.28 2.98
N LYS A 409 -14.14 -14.17 3.12
CA LYS A 409 -15.38 -14.21 2.33
C LYS A 409 -16.59 -14.27 3.26
N ASN A 410 -17.70 -13.72 2.80
CA ASN A 410 -19.01 -13.83 3.43
C ASN A 410 -19.58 -15.26 3.28
N SER A 411 -20.66 -15.52 4.02
CA SER A 411 -21.40 -16.79 3.94
C SER A 411 -22.00 -17.07 2.55
N ASP A 412 -22.20 -16.02 1.74
CA ASP A 412 -22.67 -16.14 0.34
C ASP A 412 -21.54 -16.38 -0.67
N GLY A 413 -20.29 -16.43 -0.20
CA GLY A 413 -19.09 -16.64 -1.00
C GLY A 413 -18.44 -15.38 -1.56
N SER A 414 -19.03 -14.19 -1.38
CA SER A 414 -18.42 -12.92 -1.82
C SER A 414 -17.20 -12.54 -0.98
N SER A 415 -16.17 -11.99 -1.60
CA SER A 415 -15.02 -11.44 -0.88
C SER A 415 -15.40 -10.18 -0.11
N TRP A 416 -14.95 -10.08 1.14
CA TRP A 416 -15.11 -8.86 1.96
C TRP A 416 -14.58 -7.62 1.23
N TYR A 417 -13.38 -7.73 0.65
CA TYR A 417 -12.76 -6.63 -0.07
C TYR A 417 -13.53 -6.27 -1.36
N CYS A 418 -13.96 -7.26 -2.14
CA CYS A 418 -14.71 -7.00 -3.37
C CYS A 418 -16.04 -6.31 -3.07
N GLN A 419 -16.76 -6.78 -2.05
CA GLN A 419 -18.02 -6.19 -1.61
C GLN A 419 -17.81 -4.75 -1.12
N ALA A 420 -16.82 -4.52 -0.27
CA ALA A 420 -16.47 -3.19 0.24
C ALA A 420 -16.08 -2.24 -0.91
N LEU A 421 -15.25 -2.69 -1.85
CA LEU A 421 -14.88 -1.95 -3.04
C LEU A 421 -16.11 -1.54 -3.85
N CYS A 422 -16.99 -2.48 -4.16
CA CYS A 422 -18.19 -2.20 -4.94
C CYS A 422 -19.16 -1.27 -4.21
N LYS A 423 -19.30 -1.40 -2.88
CA LYS A 423 -20.12 -0.50 -2.05
C LYS A 423 -19.57 0.92 -2.07
N VAL A 424 -18.31 1.10 -1.71
CA VAL A 424 -17.66 2.42 -1.65
C VAL A 424 -17.66 3.11 -3.00
N LEU A 425 -17.42 2.38 -4.10
CA LEU A 425 -17.49 2.98 -5.44
C LEU A 425 -18.90 3.47 -5.79
N ARG A 426 -19.96 2.71 -5.46
CA ARG A 426 -21.35 3.16 -5.71
C ARG A 426 -21.70 4.40 -4.89
N ASP A 427 -21.24 4.45 -3.65
CA ASP A 427 -21.60 5.51 -2.70
C ASP A 427 -20.79 6.80 -2.93
N HIS A 428 -19.49 6.69 -3.29
CA HIS A 428 -18.53 7.80 -3.22
C HIS A 428 -17.73 8.06 -4.52
N ALA A 429 -17.84 7.25 -5.59
CA ALA A 429 -16.99 7.47 -6.77
C ALA A 429 -17.28 8.80 -7.52
N ARG A 430 -18.41 9.46 -7.22
CA ARG A 430 -18.81 10.74 -7.83
C ARG A 430 -18.12 11.95 -7.23
N ASP A 431 -17.78 11.91 -5.95
CA ASP A 431 -17.31 13.06 -5.18
C ASP A 431 -15.93 12.84 -4.54
N THR A 432 -15.43 11.61 -4.55
CA THR A 432 -14.23 11.22 -3.83
C THR A 432 -13.11 10.78 -4.77
N GLU A 433 -11.90 11.26 -4.50
CA GLU A 433 -10.68 10.92 -5.23
C GLU A 433 -10.23 9.48 -4.92
N ILE A 434 -9.64 8.78 -5.89
CA ILE A 434 -9.36 7.33 -5.81
C ILE A 434 -8.56 6.90 -4.57
N MET A 435 -7.60 7.69 -4.10
CA MET A 435 -6.83 7.34 -2.91
C MET A 435 -7.69 7.37 -1.65
N ASN A 436 -8.65 8.29 -1.59
CA ASN A 436 -9.62 8.34 -0.49
C ASN A 436 -10.65 7.22 -0.62
N LEU A 437 -11.09 6.87 -1.83
CA LEU A 437 -11.93 5.69 -2.05
C LEU A 437 -11.24 4.42 -1.52
N LEU A 438 -9.96 4.21 -1.84
CA LEU A 438 -9.22 3.03 -1.36
C LEU A 438 -9.08 3.00 0.16
N ARG A 439 -8.98 4.16 0.83
CA ARG A 439 -8.99 4.26 2.30
C ARG A 439 -10.36 3.91 2.89
N LEU A 440 -11.44 4.36 2.26
CA LEU A 440 -12.80 4.01 2.67
C LEU A 440 -13.06 2.50 2.49
N VAL A 441 -12.54 1.89 1.43
CA VAL A 441 -12.61 0.42 1.25
C VAL A 441 -11.89 -0.30 2.39
N ASP A 442 -10.68 0.15 2.75
CA ASP A 442 -9.95 -0.43 3.87
C ASP A 442 -10.71 -0.30 5.20
N ALA A 443 -11.29 0.88 5.46
CA ALA A 443 -12.09 1.12 6.66
C ALA A 443 -13.33 0.23 6.74
N GLU A 444 -14.02 0.00 5.62
CA GLU A 444 -15.17 -0.91 5.56
C GLU A 444 -14.76 -2.37 5.83
N VAL A 445 -13.62 -2.81 5.31
CA VAL A 445 -13.07 -4.16 5.56
C VAL A 445 -12.60 -4.31 7.01
N TYR A 446 -12.00 -3.27 7.58
CA TYR A 446 -11.50 -3.26 8.95
C TYR A 446 -12.59 -3.46 10.02
N GLU A 447 -13.82 -3.01 9.73
CA GLU A 447 -14.97 -3.21 10.63
C GLU A 447 -15.58 -4.63 10.53
N MET A 448 -15.07 -5.50 9.64
CA MET A 448 -15.50 -6.88 9.49
C MET A 448 -14.64 -7.82 10.34
N GLU A 449 -15.29 -8.80 10.96
CA GLU A 449 -14.65 -9.77 11.85
C GLU A 449 -15.31 -11.15 11.66
N THR A 450 -14.50 -12.21 11.66
CA THR A 450 -15.01 -13.58 11.58
C THR A 450 -15.52 -14.04 12.94
N GLU A 451 -16.27 -15.15 12.98
CA GLU A 451 -16.72 -15.74 14.26
C GLU A 451 -15.55 -16.15 15.18
N ASP A 452 -14.39 -16.50 14.59
CA ASP A 452 -13.14 -16.82 15.30
C ASP A 452 -12.26 -15.60 15.61
N GLY A 453 -12.78 -14.37 15.43
CA GLY A 453 -12.10 -13.13 15.78
C GLY A 453 -10.96 -12.72 14.85
N CYS A 454 -10.95 -13.24 13.61
CA CYS A 454 -10.00 -12.82 12.60
C CYS A 454 -10.49 -11.57 11.89
N VAL A 455 -9.56 -10.68 11.54
CA VAL A 455 -9.79 -9.41 10.87
C VAL A 455 -9.09 -9.39 9.51
N GLN A 456 -9.29 -8.33 8.74
CA GLN A 456 -8.62 -8.13 7.48
C GLN A 456 -8.27 -6.64 7.30
N THR A 457 -7.12 -6.37 6.69
CA THR A 457 -6.78 -5.03 6.21
C THR A 457 -6.22 -5.12 4.81
N SER A 458 -6.70 -4.23 3.95
CA SER A 458 -6.29 -4.10 2.57
C SER A 458 -5.05 -3.22 2.46
N SER A 459 -4.46 -3.18 1.26
CA SER A 459 -3.13 -2.62 1.12
C SER A 459 -2.94 -2.11 -0.32
N PHE A 460 -2.34 -0.93 -0.53
CA PHE A 460 -2.05 -0.43 -1.88
C PHE A 460 -0.68 0.25 -1.99
N GLN A 461 -0.12 0.26 -3.19
CA GLN A 461 1.16 0.85 -3.54
C GLN A 461 1.01 1.79 -4.73
N CYS A 462 1.70 2.92 -4.71
CA CYS A 462 1.67 3.92 -5.78
C CYS A 462 3.02 3.97 -6.52
N PHE A 463 2.97 3.93 -7.84
CA PHE A 463 4.13 4.00 -8.72
C PHE A 463 4.02 5.23 -9.60
N GLY A 464 4.78 6.28 -9.27
CA GLY A 464 4.77 7.53 -10.04
C GLY A 464 3.39 8.21 -10.09
N TRP A 465 2.51 7.97 -9.12
CA TRP A 465 1.18 8.54 -9.05
C TRP A 465 1.24 10.03 -8.64
N ARG A 466 0.94 10.93 -9.56
CA ARG A 466 1.10 12.40 -9.36
C ARG A 466 -0.17 13.22 -9.54
N LYS A 467 -1.24 12.61 -10.04
CA LYS A 467 -2.48 13.28 -10.42
C LYS A 467 -3.59 12.85 -9.47
N LYS A 468 -4.52 13.76 -9.16
CA LYS A 468 -5.80 13.37 -8.57
C LYS A 468 -6.61 12.65 -9.65
N LEU A 469 -7.26 11.54 -9.29
CA LEU A 469 -8.16 10.84 -10.20
C LEU A 469 -9.54 10.69 -9.56
N TYR A 470 -10.56 11.11 -10.31
CA TYR A 470 -11.97 10.82 -10.02
C TYR A 470 -12.49 9.80 -11.02
N LEU A 471 -13.12 8.74 -10.51
CA LEU A 471 -13.62 7.63 -11.32
C LEU A 471 -14.94 7.94 -12.02
N VAL A 472 -15.62 9.06 -11.71
CA VAL A 472 -16.79 9.57 -12.45
C VAL A 472 -16.50 10.97 -13.03
N ARG A 473 -17.05 11.30 -14.21
CA ARG A 473 -16.79 12.55 -14.95
C ARG A 473 -17.87 13.42 -14.36
N VAL A 474 -17.44 14.46 -13.68
CA VAL A 474 -18.37 15.51 -13.28
C VAL A 474 -18.46 16.40 -14.51
N ASP A 475 -19.60 16.34 -15.19
CA ASP A 475 -19.89 17.19 -16.34
C ASP A 475 -19.94 18.68 -15.97
#